data_AF-A0A833G0D2-F1
#
_entry.id   AF-A0A833G0D2-F1
#
_cell.length_a   1.000
_cell.length_b   1.000
_cell.length_c   1.000
_cell.angle_alpha   90.00
_cell.angle_beta   90.00
_cell.angle_gamma   90.00
#
_symmetry.space_group_name_H-M   'P 1'
#
loop_
_entity.id
_entity.type
_entity.pdbx_description
1 polymer ?
#
loop_
_entity_poly.entity_id
_entity_poly.type
_entity_poly.pdbx_seq_one_letter_code
_entity_poly.pdbx_strand_id
1 'polypeptide(L)'
;QVDRIAKMVPQNPAAPVSLEKAIADEPRLQAERDGDPVVERLLAIAQKLEGLYRHASTHAAGIVIGDRPLDRLVPLYRDPRSGMKVSQFNMKWVEQAGLVKFDFLGLKTLTVLDIAVRLIRRRGVELDLSRIPLDDDKTFDMLARGETVGVFQVESAGMRRALVDMRPDRFEDLIALVALYRPGPMANIPTYCSRKLGREKVEYIHPVLKPILEATYGIITYQEQVQQIARDMAGYTLAEADLLRRAMGKKIKAEMDAQRGRFMKGATERGVDEDTAVTIFEACAKFAEYGFNKSHSAPYALITYQTAYLKANYPAEFMAASLTLETGNTDKIAEFRREALRLGIPVEAPSANRSGVEFDVEGGRI
;
A
#
# COMPACT_ATOMS: atom_id res chain seq x y z
N GLN A 1 -12.90 -17.66 -27.02
CA GLN A 1 -12.77 -16.47 -27.89
C GLN A 1 -12.84 -15.18 -27.07
N VAL A 2 -13.95 -14.89 -26.39
CA VAL A 2 -14.12 -13.63 -25.61
C VAL A 2 -13.07 -13.40 -24.52
N ASP A 3 -12.75 -14.43 -23.72
CA ASP A 3 -11.68 -14.34 -22.69
C ASP A 3 -10.30 -13.99 -23.28
N ARG A 4 -10.00 -14.52 -24.48
CA ARG A 4 -8.76 -14.22 -25.21
C ARG A 4 -8.70 -12.74 -25.60
N ILE A 5 -9.78 -12.20 -26.15
CA ILE A 5 -9.91 -10.79 -26.54
C ILE A 5 -9.82 -9.88 -25.31
N ALA A 6 -10.51 -10.23 -24.22
CA ALA A 6 -10.50 -9.46 -22.97
C ALA A 6 -9.08 -9.36 -22.36
N LYS A 7 -8.27 -10.42 -22.46
CA LYS A 7 -6.87 -10.43 -22.00
C LYS A 7 -5.93 -9.57 -22.84
N MET A 8 -6.34 -9.11 -24.02
CA MET A 8 -5.56 -8.18 -24.84
C MET A 8 -5.76 -6.72 -24.40
N VAL A 9 -6.82 -6.41 -23.66
CA VAL A 9 -7.04 -5.07 -23.12
C VAL A 9 -6.11 -4.86 -21.92
N PRO A 10 -5.22 -3.84 -21.94
CA PRO A 10 -4.31 -3.60 -20.82
C PRO A 10 -5.06 -3.34 -19.52
N GLN A 11 -4.80 -4.14 -18.49
CA GLN A 11 -5.35 -3.93 -17.16
C GLN A 11 -4.34 -3.16 -16.30
N ASN A 12 -4.53 -1.85 -16.19
CA ASN A 12 -3.82 -1.02 -15.22
C ASN A 12 -4.83 -0.44 -14.22
N PRO A 13 -4.95 -1.00 -13.00
CA PRO A 13 -5.90 -0.52 -12.00
C PRO A 13 -5.68 0.94 -11.58
N ALA A 14 -4.44 1.44 -11.67
CA ALA A 14 -4.11 2.82 -11.31
C ALA A 14 -4.43 3.83 -12.43
N ALA A 15 -4.50 3.35 -13.68
CA ALA A 15 -4.82 4.16 -14.84
C ALA A 15 -5.57 3.28 -15.86
N PRO A 16 -6.87 3.02 -15.64
CA PRO A 16 -7.65 2.19 -16.55
C PRO A 16 -7.64 2.80 -17.95
N VAL A 17 -7.38 1.96 -18.94
CA VAL A 17 -7.28 2.35 -20.35
C VAL A 17 -8.68 2.21 -20.95
N SER A 18 -9.18 3.24 -21.63
CA SER A 18 -10.45 3.15 -22.36
C SER A 18 -10.33 2.12 -23.49
N LEU A 19 -11.45 1.50 -23.87
CA LEU A 19 -11.44 0.51 -24.94
C LEU A 19 -10.96 1.13 -26.27
N GLU A 20 -11.33 2.39 -26.54
CA GLU A 20 -10.81 3.15 -27.68
C GLU A 20 -9.28 3.22 -27.70
N LYS A 21 -8.67 3.59 -26.57
CA LYS A 21 -7.21 3.66 -26.46
C LYS A 21 -6.56 2.28 -26.52
N ALA A 22 -7.17 1.27 -25.90
CA ALA A 22 -6.67 -0.10 -25.97
C ALA A 22 -6.64 -0.64 -27.41
N ILE A 23 -7.66 -0.32 -28.22
CA ILE A 23 -7.69 -0.68 -29.65
C ILE A 23 -6.60 0.08 -30.41
N ALA A 24 -6.37 1.36 -30.11
CA ALA A 24 -5.31 2.14 -30.75
C ALA A 24 -3.89 1.63 -30.43
N ASP A 25 -3.67 1.21 -29.18
CA ASP A 25 -2.35 0.88 -28.65
C ASP A 25 -1.94 -0.60 -28.83
N GLU A 26 -2.89 -1.53 -29.00
CA GLU A 26 -2.61 -2.98 -29.10
C GLU A 26 -2.89 -3.53 -30.52
N PRO A 27 -1.84 -3.77 -31.34
CA PRO A 27 -2.00 -4.28 -32.71
C PRO A 27 -2.73 -5.62 -32.82
N ARG A 28 -2.62 -6.50 -31.82
CA ARG A 28 -3.33 -7.79 -31.83
C ARG A 28 -4.84 -7.60 -31.73
N LEU A 29 -5.29 -6.58 -30.99
CA LEU A 29 -6.71 -6.27 -30.86
C LEU A 29 -7.27 -5.68 -32.16
N GLN A 30 -6.47 -4.90 -32.89
CA GLN A 30 -6.80 -4.43 -34.24
C GLN A 30 -6.89 -5.59 -35.23
N ALA A 31 -5.93 -6.51 -35.22
CA ALA A 31 -5.94 -7.68 -36.09
C ALA A 31 -7.16 -8.60 -35.85
N GLU A 32 -7.55 -8.81 -34.59
CA GLU A 32 -8.77 -9.59 -34.26
C GLU A 32 -10.04 -8.85 -34.68
N ARG A 33 -10.09 -7.52 -34.56
CA ARG A 33 -11.19 -6.68 -35.06
C ARG A 33 -11.32 -6.79 -36.57
N ASP A 34 -10.22 -6.63 -37.29
CA ASP A 34 -10.21 -6.56 -38.76
C ASP A 34 -10.35 -7.95 -39.41
N GLY A 35 -9.98 -9.01 -38.69
CA GLY A 35 -10.04 -10.40 -39.16
C GLY A 35 -11.36 -11.12 -38.91
N ASP A 36 -12.22 -10.62 -38.01
CA ASP A 36 -13.50 -11.26 -37.67
C ASP A 36 -14.63 -10.21 -37.50
N PRO A 37 -15.61 -10.15 -38.43
CA PRO A 37 -16.75 -9.21 -38.35
C PRO A 37 -17.57 -9.33 -37.05
N VAL A 38 -17.56 -10.50 -36.39
CA VAL A 38 -18.23 -10.68 -35.10
C VAL A 38 -17.47 -9.94 -34.00
N VAL A 39 -16.13 -9.95 -34.05
CA VAL A 39 -15.27 -9.21 -33.11
C VAL A 39 -15.37 -7.71 -33.34
N GLU A 40 -15.41 -7.27 -34.60
CA GLU A 40 -15.66 -5.87 -34.94
C GLU A 40 -16.96 -5.36 -34.31
N ARG A 41 -18.06 -6.10 -34.53
CA ARG A 41 -19.36 -5.75 -33.95
C ARG A 41 -19.34 -5.78 -32.43
N LEU A 42 -18.67 -6.76 -31.82
CA LEU A 42 -18.51 -6.86 -30.36
C LEU A 42 -17.82 -5.62 -29.81
N LEU A 43 -16.69 -5.21 -30.39
CA LEU A 43 -15.94 -4.04 -29.94
C LEU A 43 -16.74 -2.74 -30.12
N ALA A 44 -17.43 -2.58 -31.26
CA ALA A 44 -18.28 -1.42 -31.51
C ALA A 44 -19.44 -1.31 -30.51
N ILE A 45 -20.03 -2.43 -30.09
CA ILE A 45 -21.05 -2.45 -29.03
C ILE A 45 -20.41 -2.15 -27.68
N ALA A 46 -19.27 -2.77 -27.36
CA ALA A 46 -18.59 -2.58 -26.09
C ALA A 46 -18.17 -1.11 -25.87
N GLN A 47 -17.68 -0.41 -26.90
CA GLN A 47 -17.36 1.01 -26.84
C GLN A 47 -18.56 1.88 -26.50
N LYS A 48 -19.77 1.54 -26.99
CA LYS A 48 -21.01 2.27 -26.67
C LYS A 48 -21.52 2.00 -25.25
N LEU A 49 -21.17 0.84 -24.69
CA LEU A 49 -21.58 0.44 -23.34
C LEU A 49 -20.53 0.83 -22.27
N GLU A 50 -19.33 1.22 -22.67
CA GLU A 50 -18.28 1.69 -21.78
C GLU A 50 -18.72 2.97 -21.04
N GLY A 51 -18.49 3.02 -19.73
CA GLY A 51 -18.89 4.14 -18.87
C GLY A 51 -20.32 4.09 -18.34
N LEU A 52 -21.15 3.12 -18.77
CA LEU A 52 -22.49 2.94 -18.21
C LEU A 52 -22.45 2.30 -16.82
N TYR A 53 -23.36 2.73 -15.94
CA TYR A 53 -23.54 2.12 -14.62
C TYR A 53 -24.26 0.78 -14.72
N ARG A 54 -23.77 -0.22 -13.99
CA ARG A 54 -24.34 -1.58 -14.00
C ARG A 54 -25.43 -1.78 -12.94
N HIS A 55 -25.12 -1.48 -11.68
CA HIS A 55 -26.02 -1.62 -10.54
C HIS A 55 -25.51 -0.80 -9.36
N ALA A 56 -26.37 -0.54 -8.37
CA ALA A 56 -25.96 0.00 -7.09
C ALA A 56 -25.34 -1.12 -6.23
N SER A 57 -24.18 -0.85 -5.62
CA SER A 57 -23.51 -1.75 -4.68
C SER A 57 -23.17 -1.00 -3.41
N THR A 58 -23.19 -1.71 -2.27
CA THR A 58 -22.76 -1.16 -0.99
C THR A 58 -21.23 -1.01 -0.97
N HIS A 59 -20.74 0.17 -0.55
CA HIS A 59 -19.32 0.39 -0.37
C HIS A 59 -18.79 -0.49 0.76
N ALA A 60 -17.74 -1.27 0.51
CA ALA A 60 -17.27 -2.30 1.45
C ALA A 60 -16.84 -1.74 2.83
N ALA A 61 -16.49 -0.46 2.90
CA ALA A 61 -16.05 0.20 4.12
C ALA A 61 -16.89 1.42 4.54
N GLY A 62 -17.73 1.94 3.64
CA GLY A 62 -18.24 3.30 3.75
C GLY A 62 -19.45 3.37 4.65
N ILE A 63 -19.33 4.05 5.79
CA ILE A 63 -20.42 4.35 6.72
C ILE A 63 -20.61 5.86 6.79
N VAL A 64 -21.87 6.29 6.85
CA VAL A 64 -22.24 7.70 6.93
C VAL A 64 -23.02 7.96 8.20
N ILE A 65 -22.70 9.06 8.87
CA ILE A 65 -23.37 9.48 10.11
C ILE A 65 -23.93 10.88 9.87
N GLY A 66 -25.24 11.00 10.04
CA GLY A 66 -25.97 12.28 9.97
C GLY A 66 -26.36 12.77 11.35
N ASP A 67 -26.55 14.09 11.46
CA ASP A 67 -27.06 14.76 12.67
C ASP A 67 -28.59 14.63 12.84
N ARG A 68 -29.27 14.10 11.83
CA ARG A 68 -30.73 13.93 11.73
C ARG A 68 -31.06 12.68 10.89
N PRO A 69 -32.33 12.26 10.82
CA PRO A 69 -32.73 11.10 10.01
C PRO A 69 -32.22 11.19 8.56
N LEU A 70 -31.52 10.16 8.09
CA LEU A 70 -30.79 10.19 6.82
C LEU A 70 -31.71 10.38 5.60
N ASP A 71 -32.95 9.90 5.68
CA ASP A 71 -33.98 10.06 4.65
C ASP A 71 -34.41 11.53 4.43
N ARG A 72 -34.07 12.43 5.37
CA ARG A 72 -34.26 13.89 5.21
C ARG A 72 -33.08 14.58 4.53
N LEU A 73 -31.94 13.89 4.37
CA LEU A 73 -30.70 14.44 3.82
C LEU A 73 -30.36 13.81 2.47
N VAL A 74 -30.52 12.48 2.35
CA VAL A 74 -30.13 11.71 1.18
C VAL A 74 -31.18 10.65 0.85
N PRO A 75 -31.40 10.35 -0.44
CA PRO A 75 -32.20 9.19 -0.83
C PRO A 75 -31.53 7.90 -0.37
N LEU A 76 -32.33 6.97 0.15
CA LEU A 76 -31.88 5.68 0.65
C LEU A 76 -32.32 4.54 -0.29
N TYR A 77 -31.51 3.48 -0.32
CA TYR A 77 -31.78 2.22 -0.99
C TYR A 77 -31.60 1.09 0.04
N ARG A 78 -32.33 0.00 -0.14
CA ARG A 78 -32.15 -1.20 0.69
C ARG A 78 -31.40 -2.24 -0.11
N ASP A 79 -30.19 -2.59 0.33
CA ASP A 79 -29.41 -3.64 -0.31
C ASP A 79 -30.13 -5.00 -0.14
N PRO A 80 -30.51 -5.68 -1.22
CA PRO A 80 -31.26 -6.93 -1.15
C PRO A 80 -30.44 -8.08 -0.56
N ARG A 81 -29.10 -8.00 -0.58
CA ARG A 81 -28.24 -9.07 -0.05
C ARG A 81 -28.08 -8.98 1.46
N SER A 82 -27.81 -7.80 1.98
CA SER A 82 -27.57 -7.58 3.42
C SER A 82 -28.81 -7.10 4.19
N GLY A 83 -29.81 -6.56 3.49
CA GLY A 83 -30.96 -5.89 4.08
C GLY A 83 -30.66 -4.49 4.65
N MET A 84 -29.42 -4.01 4.56
CA MET A 84 -28.97 -2.73 5.10
C MET A 84 -29.54 -1.53 4.32
N LYS A 85 -29.73 -0.40 5.02
CA LYS A 85 -30.05 0.89 4.40
C LYS A 85 -28.75 1.53 3.92
N VAL A 86 -28.70 1.90 2.64
CA VAL A 86 -27.51 2.45 1.97
C VAL A 86 -27.91 3.78 1.32
N SER A 87 -27.01 4.76 1.28
CA SER A 87 -27.26 5.99 0.51
C SER A 87 -27.25 5.71 -0.99
N GLN A 88 -28.17 6.31 -1.75
CA GLN A 88 -28.10 6.28 -3.21
C GLN A 88 -27.03 7.26 -3.76
N PHE A 89 -26.56 8.19 -2.93
CA PHE A 89 -25.45 9.06 -3.29
C PHE A 89 -24.14 8.29 -3.20
N ASN A 90 -23.27 8.52 -4.18
CA ASN A 90 -21.90 8.01 -4.13
C ASN A 90 -21.05 8.85 -3.15
N MET A 91 -19.81 8.41 -2.93
CA MET A 91 -18.86 9.03 -1.99
C MET A 91 -18.75 10.55 -2.14
N LYS A 92 -18.74 11.08 -3.38
CA LYS A 92 -18.55 12.52 -3.64
C LYS A 92 -19.74 13.35 -3.19
N TRP A 93 -20.95 12.83 -3.38
CA TRP A 93 -22.19 13.55 -3.10
C TRP A 93 -22.62 13.47 -1.64
N VAL A 94 -22.28 12.37 -0.95
CA VAL A 94 -22.58 12.20 0.47
C VAL A 94 -21.91 13.27 1.34
N GLU A 95 -20.62 13.53 1.11
CA GLU A 95 -19.89 14.57 1.87
C GLU A 95 -20.44 15.97 1.57
N GLN A 96 -20.77 16.26 0.30
CA GLN A 96 -21.39 17.53 -0.09
C GLN A 96 -22.81 17.71 0.48
N ALA A 97 -23.51 16.60 0.75
CA ALA A 97 -24.80 16.61 1.45
C ALA A 97 -24.68 16.87 2.96
N GLY A 98 -23.47 17.12 3.47
CA GLY A 98 -23.22 17.45 4.88
C GLY A 98 -23.13 16.23 5.79
N LEU A 99 -22.99 15.02 5.25
CA LEU A 99 -22.82 13.80 6.03
C LEU A 99 -21.35 13.56 6.37
N VAL A 100 -21.09 13.12 7.60
CA VAL A 100 -19.75 12.69 8.01
C VAL A 100 -19.55 11.26 7.55
N LYS A 101 -18.50 11.02 6.76
CA LYS A 101 -18.13 9.70 6.25
C LYS A 101 -17.00 9.09 7.07
N PHE A 102 -17.17 7.82 7.43
CA PHE A 102 -16.13 6.97 8.00
C PHE A 102 -15.91 5.76 7.09
N ASP A 103 -14.66 5.31 6.99
CA ASP A 103 -14.33 4.05 6.30
C ASP A 103 -13.88 3.02 7.33
N PHE A 104 -14.64 1.94 7.49
CA PHE A 104 -14.32 0.78 8.32
C PHE A 104 -13.91 -0.38 7.42
N LEU A 105 -12.60 -0.57 7.25
CA LEU A 105 -12.07 -1.63 6.41
C LEU A 105 -11.88 -2.92 7.22
N GLY A 106 -12.45 -4.02 6.75
CA GLY A 106 -12.15 -5.35 7.27
C GLY A 106 -10.78 -5.83 6.79
N LEU A 107 -9.72 -5.59 7.56
CA LEU A 107 -8.38 -6.06 7.21
C LEU A 107 -8.12 -7.44 7.83
N LYS A 108 -8.14 -8.48 6.98
CA LYS A 108 -7.89 -9.89 7.35
C LYS A 108 -6.65 -10.08 8.23
N THR A 109 -5.58 -9.34 7.96
CA THR A 109 -4.33 -9.38 8.73
C THR A 109 -4.52 -9.10 10.21
N LEU A 110 -5.41 -8.16 10.57
CA LEU A 110 -5.67 -7.85 11.98
C LEU A 110 -6.36 -9.02 12.69
N THR A 111 -7.21 -9.77 11.99
CA THR A 111 -7.82 -10.99 12.51
C THR A 111 -6.79 -12.10 12.69
N VAL A 112 -5.82 -12.25 11.77
CA VAL A 112 -4.70 -13.19 11.93
C VAL A 112 -3.88 -12.84 13.18
N LEU A 113 -3.56 -11.56 13.38
CA LEU A 113 -2.83 -11.09 14.56
C LEU A 113 -3.60 -11.38 15.86
N ASP A 114 -4.90 -11.10 15.91
CA ASP A 114 -5.75 -11.36 17.07
C ASP A 114 -5.81 -12.87 17.42
N ILE A 115 -6.04 -13.74 16.43
CA ILE A 115 -6.06 -15.19 16.64
C ILE A 115 -4.68 -15.68 17.12
N ALA A 116 -3.59 -15.23 16.51
CA ALA A 116 -2.24 -15.61 16.92
C ALA A 116 -1.98 -15.22 18.38
N VAL A 117 -2.34 -14.00 18.80
CA VAL A 117 -2.22 -13.57 20.21
C VAL A 117 -3.08 -14.43 21.15
N ARG A 118 -4.30 -14.80 20.74
CA ARG A 118 -5.15 -15.70 21.54
C ARG A 118 -4.54 -17.10 21.69
N LEU A 119 -3.94 -17.64 20.65
CA LEU A 119 -3.23 -18.92 20.69
C LEU A 119 -1.99 -18.83 21.61
N ILE A 120 -1.21 -17.75 21.50
CA ILE A 120 -0.05 -17.48 22.37
C ILE A 120 -0.47 -17.40 23.85
N ARG A 121 -1.59 -16.74 24.14
CA ARG A 121 -2.14 -16.64 25.50
C ARG A 121 -2.47 -17.99 26.12
N ARG A 122 -2.90 -19.00 25.34
CA ARG A 122 -3.18 -20.35 25.86
C ARG A 122 -1.93 -21.04 26.43
N ARG A 123 -0.73 -20.60 26.05
CA ARG A 123 0.54 -21.05 26.63
C ARG A 123 0.94 -20.30 27.91
N GLY A 124 0.09 -19.41 28.40
CA GLY A 124 0.37 -18.56 29.55
C GLY A 124 1.23 -17.33 29.24
N VAL A 125 1.38 -16.97 27.96
CA VAL A 125 2.14 -15.78 27.53
C VAL A 125 1.18 -14.66 27.18
N GLU A 126 1.19 -13.57 27.95
CA GLU A 126 0.46 -12.35 27.61
C GLU A 126 1.31 -11.47 26.68
N LEU A 127 0.79 -11.21 25.47
CA LEU A 127 1.47 -10.41 24.47
C LEU A 127 0.61 -9.22 24.06
N ASP A 128 1.16 -8.02 24.22
CA ASP A 128 0.57 -6.77 23.72
C ASP A 128 1.32 -6.32 22.47
N LEU A 129 0.68 -6.45 21.31
CA LEU A 129 1.23 -6.07 20.01
C LEU A 129 1.56 -4.58 19.89
N SER A 130 0.97 -3.71 20.72
CA SER A 130 1.27 -2.28 20.73
C SER A 130 2.58 -1.95 21.46
N ARG A 131 3.15 -2.92 22.18
CA ARG A 131 4.33 -2.74 23.05
C ARG A 131 5.51 -3.65 22.69
N ILE A 132 5.45 -4.37 21.57
CA ILE A 132 6.59 -5.17 21.10
C ILE A 132 7.77 -4.24 20.75
N PRO A 133 9.02 -4.67 20.97
CA PRO A 133 10.19 -3.91 20.52
C PRO A 133 10.15 -3.76 18.99
N LEU A 134 10.70 -2.66 18.47
CA LEU A 134 10.77 -2.40 17.01
C LEU A 134 12.15 -2.67 16.41
N ASP A 135 13.04 -3.27 17.20
CA ASP A 135 14.45 -3.56 16.97
C ASP A 135 14.80 -5.04 17.24
N ASP A 136 13.81 -5.95 17.24
CA ASP A 136 14.05 -7.39 17.41
C ASP A 136 14.89 -8.00 16.27
N ASP A 137 16.11 -8.43 16.60
CA ASP A 137 17.08 -9.03 15.66
C ASP A 137 16.48 -10.23 14.91
N LYS A 138 15.76 -11.12 15.62
CA LYS A 138 15.19 -12.34 15.02
C LYS A 138 14.20 -12.01 13.90
N THR A 139 13.42 -10.94 14.09
CA THR A 139 12.46 -10.43 13.11
C THR A 139 13.18 -9.91 11.87
N PHE A 140 14.19 -9.05 12.04
CA PHE A 140 14.94 -8.48 10.92
C PHE A 140 15.78 -9.52 10.19
N ASP A 141 16.43 -10.44 10.90
CA ASP A 141 17.17 -11.56 10.33
C ASP A 141 16.28 -12.43 9.43
N MET A 142 15.06 -12.74 9.88
CA MET A 142 14.08 -13.49 9.09
C MET A 142 13.68 -12.72 7.82
N LEU A 143 13.42 -11.41 7.94
CA LEU A 143 13.08 -10.55 6.80
C LEU A 143 14.23 -10.43 5.80
N ALA A 144 15.47 -10.31 6.28
CA ALA A 144 16.67 -10.24 5.44
C ALA A 144 16.94 -11.55 4.66
N ARG A 145 16.45 -12.70 5.15
CA ARG A 145 16.45 -13.97 4.41
C ARG A 145 15.29 -14.12 3.42
N GLY A 146 14.35 -13.16 3.39
CA GLY A 146 13.20 -13.17 2.48
C GLY A 146 12.11 -14.18 2.89
N GLU A 147 12.09 -14.62 4.15
CA GLU A 147 11.17 -15.62 4.68
C GLU A 147 9.78 -15.04 4.99
N THR A 148 9.10 -14.47 4.00
CA THR A 148 7.93 -13.59 4.22
C THR A 148 6.56 -14.23 3.98
N VAL A 149 6.45 -15.55 3.83
CA VAL A 149 5.13 -16.21 3.71
C VAL A 149 4.23 -15.81 4.90
N GLY A 150 3.05 -15.25 4.63
CA GLY A 150 2.13 -14.71 5.64
C GLY A 150 2.45 -13.34 6.20
N VAL A 151 3.61 -12.76 5.88
CA VAL A 151 4.01 -11.44 6.38
C VAL A 151 3.40 -10.35 5.52
N PHE A 152 2.59 -9.49 6.15
CA PHE A 152 1.74 -8.52 5.48
C PHE A 152 2.53 -7.56 4.56
N GLN A 153 1.94 -7.24 3.40
CA GLN A 153 2.51 -6.40 2.31
C GLN A 153 3.77 -6.93 1.62
N VAL A 154 4.50 -7.88 2.20
CA VAL A 154 5.82 -8.29 1.70
C VAL A 154 5.91 -9.73 1.18
N GLU A 155 4.77 -10.33 0.82
CA GLU A 155 4.71 -11.71 0.33
C GLU A 155 5.08 -11.87 -1.16
N SER A 156 4.93 -10.82 -1.98
CA SER A 156 5.18 -10.96 -3.42
C SER A 156 6.66 -11.27 -3.72
N ALA A 157 6.93 -12.05 -4.77
CA ALA A 157 8.29 -12.48 -5.11
C ALA A 157 9.27 -11.31 -5.27
N GLY A 158 8.85 -10.22 -5.91
CA GLY A 158 9.72 -9.06 -6.08
C GLY A 158 9.90 -8.24 -4.80
N MET A 159 8.89 -8.18 -3.92
CA MET A 159 9.06 -7.55 -2.60
C MET A 159 10.00 -8.37 -1.70
N ARG A 160 9.90 -9.71 -1.75
CA ARG A 160 10.85 -10.62 -1.09
C ARG A 160 12.27 -10.37 -1.57
N ARG A 161 12.45 -10.23 -2.89
CA ARG A 161 13.77 -9.92 -3.47
C ARG A 161 14.28 -8.57 -2.99
N ALA A 162 13.43 -7.54 -2.98
CA ALA A 162 13.78 -6.22 -2.49
C ALA A 162 14.20 -6.24 -1.01
N LEU A 163 13.53 -7.01 -0.15
CA LEU A 163 13.93 -7.21 1.24
C LEU A 163 15.31 -7.86 1.37
N VAL A 164 15.57 -8.93 0.63
CA VAL A 164 16.87 -9.63 0.65
C VAL A 164 18.00 -8.71 0.20
N ASP A 165 17.77 -7.91 -0.84
CA ASP A 165 18.76 -6.96 -1.34
C ASP A 165 18.95 -5.76 -0.40
N MET A 166 17.88 -5.33 0.29
CA MET A 166 17.88 -4.23 1.28
C MET A 166 18.50 -4.63 2.62
N ARG A 167 18.36 -5.90 3.03
CA ARG A 167 18.75 -6.43 4.34
C ARG A 167 18.26 -5.52 5.49
N PRO A 168 16.94 -5.35 5.67
CA PRO A 168 16.40 -4.41 6.66
C PRO A 168 16.89 -4.77 8.07
N ASP A 169 17.29 -3.77 8.84
CA ASP A 169 17.82 -3.90 10.21
C ASP A 169 17.19 -2.88 11.17
N ARG A 170 16.20 -2.12 10.70
CA ARG A 170 15.45 -1.13 11.48
C ARG A 170 14.05 -0.92 10.91
N PHE A 171 13.15 -0.39 11.73
CA PHE A 171 11.77 -0.17 11.36
C PHE A 171 11.62 0.79 10.15
N GLU A 172 12.46 1.82 10.05
CA GLU A 172 12.43 2.79 8.96
C GLU A 172 12.62 2.18 7.57
N ASP A 173 13.36 1.07 7.47
CA ASP A 173 13.56 0.39 6.20
C ASP A 173 12.26 -0.26 5.68
N LEU A 174 11.41 -0.75 6.59
CA LEU A 174 10.09 -1.28 6.22
C LEU A 174 9.18 -0.15 5.74
N ILE A 175 9.22 1.00 6.41
CA ILE A 175 8.47 2.21 5.99
C ILE A 175 8.90 2.63 4.58
N ALA A 176 10.22 2.62 4.32
CA ALA A 176 10.79 3.01 3.03
C ALA A 176 10.46 2.00 1.93
N LEU A 177 10.56 0.71 2.21
CA LEU A 177 10.27 -0.34 1.23
C LEU A 177 8.82 -0.26 0.74
N VAL A 178 7.85 -0.12 1.66
CA VAL A 178 6.43 0.03 1.31
C VAL A 178 6.19 1.27 0.44
N ALA A 179 6.92 2.36 0.70
CA ALA A 179 6.84 3.58 -0.09
C ALA A 179 7.48 3.44 -1.48
N LEU A 180 8.63 2.77 -1.58
CA LEU A 180 9.46 2.70 -2.79
C LEU A 180 8.99 1.61 -3.76
N TYR A 181 8.44 0.50 -3.29
CA TYR A 181 8.09 -0.66 -4.15
C TYR A 181 6.79 -0.43 -4.94
N ARG A 182 6.81 0.55 -5.83
CA ARG A 182 5.71 0.95 -6.73
C ARG A 182 6.27 1.39 -8.08
N PRO A 183 5.48 1.31 -9.17
CA PRO A 183 5.94 1.75 -10.50
C PRO A 183 6.43 3.20 -10.47
N GLY A 184 7.66 3.44 -10.92
CA GLY A 184 8.36 4.72 -10.77
C GLY A 184 9.43 4.68 -9.68
N PRO A 185 9.10 4.84 -8.38
CA PRO A 185 10.09 4.92 -7.31
C PRO A 185 10.82 3.60 -7.04
N MET A 186 10.35 2.45 -7.57
CA MET A 186 11.09 1.18 -7.45
C MET A 186 12.49 1.24 -8.07
N ALA A 187 12.71 2.12 -9.04
CA ALA A 187 14.02 2.36 -9.65
C ALA A 187 15.05 2.91 -8.64
N ASN A 188 14.60 3.49 -7.52
CA ASN A 188 15.46 4.00 -6.46
C ASN A 188 15.86 2.93 -5.42
N ILE A 189 15.23 1.75 -5.42
CA ILE A 189 15.54 0.68 -4.46
C ILE A 189 17.02 0.25 -4.55
N PRO A 190 17.62 0.02 -5.73
CA PRO A 190 19.03 -0.31 -5.83
C PRO A 190 19.95 0.75 -5.20
N THR A 191 19.68 2.04 -5.44
CA THR A 191 20.44 3.15 -4.84
C THR A 191 20.25 3.20 -3.32
N TYR A 192 19.02 3.00 -2.84
CA TYR A 192 18.75 2.91 -1.40
C TYR A 192 19.60 1.80 -0.76
N CYS A 193 19.59 0.60 -1.34
CA CYS A 193 20.35 -0.54 -0.83
C CYS A 193 21.86 -0.30 -0.90
N SER A 194 22.39 0.25 -1.99
CA SER A 194 23.82 0.55 -2.13
C SER A 194 24.31 1.55 -1.09
N ARG A 195 23.55 2.63 -0.86
CA ARG A 195 23.87 3.64 0.14
C ARG A 195 23.76 3.12 1.56
N LYS A 196 22.67 2.38 1.84
CA LYS A 196 22.48 1.71 3.13
C LYS A 196 23.66 0.81 3.48
N LEU A 197 24.08 -0.03 2.53
CA LEU A 197 25.13 -1.03 2.74
C LEU A 197 26.55 -0.46 2.60
N GLY A 198 26.71 0.87 2.54
CA GLY A 198 27.99 1.55 2.45
C GLY A 198 28.75 1.34 1.13
N ARG A 199 28.07 0.86 0.09
CA ARG A 199 28.65 0.62 -1.26
C ARG A 199 28.67 1.90 -2.11
N GLU A 200 27.82 2.86 -1.78
CA GLU A 200 27.74 4.18 -2.39
C GLU A 200 27.72 5.23 -1.27
N LYS A 201 28.44 6.35 -1.45
CA LYS A 201 28.41 7.45 -0.48
C LYS A 201 27.11 8.23 -0.60
N VAL A 202 26.55 8.62 0.56
CA VAL A 202 25.41 9.55 0.58
C VAL A 202 25.95 10.98 0.49
N GLU A 203 25.64 11.65 -0.61
CA GLU A 203 25.98 13.06 -0.83
C GLU A 203 24.73 13.93 -0.73
N TYR A 204 24.85 15.05 -0.03
CA TYR A 204 23.79 16.03 0.13
C TYR A 204 24.22 17.33 -0.56
N ILE A 205 23.42 17.77 -1.54
CA ILE A 205 23.67 19.02 -2.26
C ILE A 205 23.56 20.27 -1.38
N HIS A 206 22.90 20.16 -0.21
CA HIS A 206 22.87 21.21 0.80
C HIS A 206 22.79 20.62 2.21
N PRO A 207 23.47 21.19 3.23
CA PRO A 207 23.47 20.65 4.60
C PRO A 207 22.08 20.49 5.23
N VAL A 208 21.13 21.37 4.89
CA VAL A 208 19.74 21.31 5.38
C VAL A 208 19.03 20.01 5.01
N LEU A 209 19.45 19.34 3.93
CA LEU A 209 18.83 18.10 3.48
C LEU A 209 19.22 16.90 4.34
N LYS A 210 20.37 16.94 5.00
CA LYS A 210 20.88 15.81 5.80
C LYS A 210 19.87 15.35 6.86
N PRO A 211 19.41 16.19 7.80
CA PRO A 211 18.47 15.74 8.83
C PRO A 211 17.11 15.27 8.28
N ILE A 212 16.73 15.72 7.07
CA ILE A 212 15.44 15.39 6.43
C ILE A 212 15.52 14.04 5.70
N LEU A 213 16.66 13.76 5.06
CA LEU A 213 16.85 12.63 4.13
C LEU A 213 17.77 11.53 4.68
N GLU A 214 18.37 11.69 5.87
CA GLU A 214 19.25 10.69 6.49
C GLU A 214 18.57 9.33 6.69
N ALA A 215 17.32 9.32 7.16
CA ALA A 215 16.55 8.09 7.33
C ALA A 215 16.28 7.35 6.01
N THR A 216 16.42 8.02 4.86
CA THR A 216 16.21 7.46 3.52
C THR A 216 17.46 7.55 2.64
N TYR A 217 18.64 7.67 3.26
CA TYR A 217 19.94 7.68 2.58
C TYR A 217 20.03 8.71 1.43
N GLY A 218 19.52 9.91 1.67
CA GLY A 218 19.55 11.02 0.69
C GLY A 218 18.51 10.92 -0.42
N ILE A 219 17.63 9.91 -0.41
CA ILE A 219 16.57 9.73 -1.41
C ILE A 219 15.29 10.38 -0.89
N ILE A 220 14.77 11.38 -1.60
CA ILE A 220 13.44 11.93 -1.30
C ILE A 220 12.45 10.79 -1.56
N THR A 221 11.70 10.40 -0.53
CA THR A 221 10.81 9.23 -0.52
C THR A 221 9.39 9.60 -0.05
N TYR A 222 9.28 10.59 0.84
CA TYR A 222 8.02 10.96 1.47
C TYR A 222 7.54 12.36 1.09
N GLN A 223 6.22 12.54 1.05
CA GLN A 223 5.58 13.86 0.88
C GLN A 223 5.96 14.81 2.01
N GLU A 224 6.13 14.27 3.22
CA GLU A 224 6.55 15.01 4.41
C GLU A 224 8.00 15.51 4.29
N GLN A 225 8.87 14.82 3.55
CA GLN A 225 10.23 15.30 3.30
C GLN A 225 10.21 16.52 2.38
N VAL A 226 9.39 16.53 1.32
CA VAL A 226 9.21 17.71 0.46
C VAL A 226 8.70 18.91 1.26
N GLN A 227 7.75 18.67 2.18
CA GLN A 227 7.24 19.72 3.05
C GLN A 227 8.32 20.27 4.01
N GLN A 228 9.13 19.40 4.60
CA GLN A 228 10.26 19.80 5.46
C GLN A 228 11.32 20.57 4.67
N ILE A 229 11.64 20.15 3.44
CA ILE A 229 12.58 20.87 2.57
C ILE A 229 12.06 22.29 2.29
N ALA A 230 10.79 22.44 1.91
CA ALA A 230 10.20 23.77 1.66
C ALA A 230 10.21 24.66 2.91
N ARG A 231 9.90 24.11 4.09
CA ARG A 231 9.93 24.83 5.37
C ARG A 231 11.34 25.27 5.74
N ASP A 232 12.29 24.34 5.72
CA ASP A 232 13.63 24.56 6.28
C ASP A 232 14.51 25.35 5.30
N MET A 233 14.33 25.13 3.99
CA MET A 233 15.09 25.83 2.95
C MET A 233 14.48 27.17 2.54
N ALA A 234 13.15 27.23 2.34
CA ALA A 234 12.48 28.38 1.72
C ALA A 234 11.50 29.12 2.65
N GLY A 235 11.46 28.73 3.94
CA GLY A 235 10.65 29.41 4.94
C GLY A 235 9.16 29.31 4.73
N TYR A 236 8.69 28.19 4.19
CA TYR A 236 7.28 27.86 4.13
C TYR A 236 6.75 27.57 5.54
N THR A 237 5.51 27.98 5.81
CA THR A 237 4.69 27.35 6.85
C THR A 237 4.28 25.94 6.41
N LEU A 238 3.87 25.08 7.35
CA LEU A 238 3.38 23.73 7.00
C LEU A 238 2.14 23.78 6.10
N ALA A 239 1.28 24.80 6.25
CA ALA A 239 0.11 24.99 5.40
C ALA A 239 0.51 25.32 3.95
N GLU A 240 1.46 26.25 3.76
CA GLU A 240 2.00 26.56 2.43
C GLU A 240 2.71 25.33 1.82
N ALA A 241 3.39 24.55 2.64
CA ALA A 241 4.11 23.36 2.17
C ALA A 241 3.14 22.26 1.68
N ASP A 242 1.96 22.12 2.29
CA ASP A 242 0.90 21.24 1.76
C ASP A 242 0.33 21.79 0.44
N LEU A 243 0.20 23.11 0.27
CA LEU A 243 -0.20 23.70 -1.01
C LEU A 243 0.83 23.38 -2.11
N LEU A 244 2.12 23.50 -1.82
CA LEU A 244 3.20 23.08 -2.73
C LEU A 244 3.05 21.61 -3.12
N ARG A 245 2.88 20.71 -2.14
CA ARG A 245 2.68 19.28 -2.37
C ARG A 245 1.46 19.00 -3.26
N ARG A 246 0.34 19.69 -3.05
CA ARG A 246 -0.87 19.57 -3.88
C ARG A 246 -0.65 20.04 -5.31
N ALA A 247 0.01 21.18 -5.48
CA ALA A 247 0.33 21.74 -6.79
C ALA A 247 1.20 20.77 -7.61
N MET A 248 2.23 20.19 -6.96
CA MET A 248 3.08 19.18 -7.59
C MET A 248 2.32 17.92 -8.00
N GLY A 249 1.40 17.44 -7.15
CA GLY A 249 0.57 16.26 -7.47
C GLY A 249 -0.42 16.49 -8.62
N LYS A 250 -0.98 17.71 -8.75
CA LYS A 250 -1.95 18.05 -9.82
C LYS A 250 -1.29 18.46 -11.14
N LYS A 251 0.01 18.75 -11.15
CA LYS A 251 0.77 19.21 -12.31
C LYS A 251 0.19 20.46 -13.00
N ILE A 252 -0.41 21.37 -12.23
CA ILE A 252 -0.95 22.61 -12.79
C ILE A 252 0.20 23.58 -13.03
N LYS A 253 0.56 23.81 -14.29
CA LYS A 253 1.73 24.61 -14.68
C LYS A 253 1.77 25.98 -14.00
N ALA A 254 0.66 26.73 -14.04
CA ALA A 254 0.58 28.06 -13.44
C ALA A 254 0.80 28.05 -11.92
N GLU A 255 0.26 27.04 -11.21
CA GLU A 255 0.49 26.89 -9.76
C GLU A 255 1.95 26.51 -9.47
N MET A 256 2.54 25.62 -10.27
CA MET A 256 3.93 25.21 -10.13
C MET A 256 4.91 26.36 -10.36
N ASP A 257 4.66 27.22 -11.36
CA ASP A 257 5.49 28.38 -11.64
C ASP A 257 5.43 29.40 -10.48
N ALA A 258 4.24 29.63 -9.91
CA ALA A 258 4.07 30.47 -8.73
C ALA A 258 4.81 29.90 -7.50
N GLN A 259 4.72 28.58 -7.30
CA GLN A 259 5.43 27.89 -6.23
C GLN A 259 6.94 27.91 -6.41
N ARG A 260 7.45 27.79 -7.65
CA ARG A 260 8.87 27.92 -7.96
C ARG A 260 9.39 29.29 -7.56
N GLY A 261 8.70 30.36 -7.96
CA GLY A 261 9.07 31.73 -7.59
C GLY A 261 9.09 31.94 -6.08
N ARG A 262 8.07 31.44 -5.36
CA ARG A 262 7.99 31.53 -3.90
C ARG A 262 9.11 30.75 -3.19
N PHE A 263 9.47 29.57 -3.71
CA PHE A 263 10.56 28.76 -3.17
C PHE A 263 11.91 29.45 -3.39
N MET A 264 12.21 29.91 -4.61
CA MET A 264 13.47 30.58 -4.92
C MET A 264 13.68 31.81 -4.04
N LYS A 265 12.67 32.71 -3.97
CA LYS A 265 12.73 33.89 -3.13
C LYS A 265 13.06 33.54 -1.67
N GLY A 266 12.34 32.57 -1.11
CA GLY A 266 12.55 32.16 0.28
C GLY A 266 13.90 31.48 0.54
N ALA A 267 14.42 30.74 -0.44
CA ALA A 267 15.73 30.09 -0.36
C ALA A 267 16.86 31.13 -0.42
N THR A 268 16.78 32.10 -1.33
CA THR A 268 17.76 33.19 -1.45
C THR A 268 17.77 34.08 -0.21
N GLU A 269 16.60 34.42 0.35
CA GLU A 269 16.48 35.17 1.62
C GLU A 269 17.14 34.44 2.81
N ARG A 270 17.31 33.12 2.70
CA ARG A 270 17.97 32.28 3.71
C ARG A 270 19.42 31.93 3.36
N GLY A 271 20.00 32.57 2.34
CA GLY A 271 21.40 32.42 1.96
C GLY A 271 21.71 31.14 1.17
N VAL A 272 20.70 30.50 0.59
CA VAL A 272 20.91 29.38 -0.34
C VAL A 272 21.20 29.94 -1.73
N ASP A 273 22.27 29.45 -2.35
CA ASP A 273 22.63 29.74 -3.73
C ASP A 273 21.48 29.40 -4.70
N GLU A 274 21.31 30.22 -5.75
CA GLU A 274 20.18 30.11 -6.67
C GLU A 274 20.20 28.79 -7.46
N ASP A 275 21.37 28.38 -7.98
CA ASP A 275 21.51 27.13 -8.73
C ASP A 275 21.20 25.91 -7.85
N THR A 276 21.66 25.97 -6.60
CA THR A 276 21.38 24.96 -5.58
C THR A 276 19.89 24.88 -5.26
N ALA A 277 19.23 26.03 -5.06
CA ALA A 277 17.79 26.10 -4.80
C ALA A 277 16.98 25.56 -5.98
N VAL A 278 17.33 25.92 -7.21
CA VAL A 278 16.71 25.42 -8.44
C VAL A 278 16.82 23.90 -8.53
N THR A 279 18.03 23.36 -8.34
CA THR A 279 18.28 21.91 -8.40
C THR A 279 17.43 21.16 -7.38
N ILE A 280 17.31 21.69 -6.16
CA ILE A 280 16.52 21.07 -5.09
C ILE A 280 15.02 21.12 -5.38
N PHE A 281 14.54 22.26 -5.88
CA PHE A 281 13.13 22.40 -6.26
C PHE A 281 12.75 21.44 -7.37
N GLU A 282 13.61 21.29 -8.39
CA GLU A 282 13.40 20.36 -9.50
C GLU A 282 13.43 18.90 -9.03
N ALA A 283 14.34 18.55 -8.10
CA ALA A 283 14.34 17.24 -7.46
C ALA A 283 13.03 16.97 -6.68
N CYS A 284 12.51 17.96 -5.95
CA CYS A 284 11.23 17.86 -5.26
C CYS A 284 10.06 17.69 -6.23
N ALA A 285 10.02 18.47 -7.31
CA ALA A 285 8.97 18.42 -8.31
C ALA A 285 8.94 17.07 -9.05
N LYS A 286 10.12 16.57 -9.47
CA LYS A 286 10.27 15.24 -10.08
C LYS A 286 9.81 14.14 -9.14
N PHE A 287 10.14 14.26 -7.84
CA PHE A 287 9.79 13.24 -6.87
C PHE A 287 8.32 13.27 -6.45
N ALA A 288 7.68 14.43 -6.43
CA ALA A 288 6.30 14.58 -5.97
C ALA A 288 5.28 13.78 -6.81
N GLU A 289 5.62 13.37 -8.03
CA GLU A 289 4.84 12.41 -8.82
C GLU A 289 4.72 11.03 -8.14
N TYR A 290 5.73 10.67 -7.34
CA TYR A 290 5.88 9.35 -6.74
C TYR A 290 5.93 9.38 -5.21
N GLY A 291 5.94 10.58 -4.62
CA GLY A 291 6.02 10.79 -3.18
C GLY A 291 4.93 10.09 -2.41
N PHE A 292 5.34 9.31 -1.41
CA PHE A 292 4.41 8.57 -0.57
C PHE A 292 4.09 9.33 0.70
N ASN A 293 2.88 9.14 1.21
CA ASN A 293 2.51 9.69 2.51
C ASN A 293 3.11 8.80 3.61
N LYS A 294 4.06 9.33 4.39
CA LYS A 294 4.73 8.59 5.47
C LYS A 294 3.75 8.21 6.56
N SER A 295 2.76 9.06 6.87
CA SER A 295 1.74 8.75 7.88
C SER A 295 0.83 7.58 7.50
N HIS A 296 0.73 7.22 6.22
CA HIS A 296 0.08 6.00 5.76
C HIS A 296 1.04 4.82 5.70
N SER A 297 2.28 5.04 5.24
CA SER A 297 3.31 3.99 5.14
C SER A 297 3.66 3.40 6.50
N ALA A 298 3.86 4.24 7.52
CA ALA A 298 4.38 3.80 8.81
C ALA A 298 3.41 2.88 9.59
N PRO A 299 2.11 3.17 9.71
CA PRO A 299 1.17 2.24 10.35
C PRO A 299 1.03 0.90 9.62
N TYR A 300 1.09 0.89 8.29
CA TYR A 300 1.06 -0.36 7.52
C TYR A 300 2.37 -1.15 7.68
N ALA A 301 3.51 -0.47 7.70
CA ALA A 301 4.80 -1.07 8.04
C ALA A 301 4.82 -1.63 9.47
N LEU A 302 4.10 -1.03 10.43
CA LEU A 302 3.92 -1.59 11.78
C LEU A 302 3.17 -2.92 11.74
N ILE A 303 2.11 -3.04 10.94
CA ILE A 303 1.39 -4.31 10.77
C ILE A 303 2.31 -5.34 10.09
N THR A 304 3.08 -4.95 9.07
CA THR A 304 4.13 -5.80 8.47
C THR A 304 5.11 -6.29 9.52
N TYR A 305 5.63 -5.39 10.36
CA TYR A 305 6.54 -5.73 11.45
C TYR A 305 5.89 -6.67 12.47
N GLN A 306 4.66 -6.39 12.92
CA GLN A 306 3.93 -7.25 13.87
C GLN A 306 3.73 -8.67 13.32
N THR A 307 3.35 -8.81 12.05
CA THR A 307 3.24 -10.14 11.43
C THR A 307 4.59 -10.84 11.32
N ALA A 308 5.65 -10.11 10.98
CA ALA A 308 7.01 -10.65 10.93
C ALA A 308 7.50 -11.08 12.33
N TYR A 309 7.22 -10.27 13.35
CA TYR A 309 7.59 -10.52 14.74
C TYR A 309 6.90 -11.75 15.29
N LEU A 310 5.58 -11.90 15.07
CA LEU A 310 4.86 -13.11 15.46
C LEU A 310 5.39 -14.34 14.72
N LYS A 311 5.67 -14.23 13.42
CA LYS A 311 6.24 -15.35 12.66
C LYS A 311 7.64 -15.72 13.17
N ALA A 312 8.47 -14.75 13.49
CA ALA A 312 9.83 -15.00 13.98
C ALA A 312 9.80 -15.63 15.39
N ASN A 313 8.95 -15.12 16.29
CA ASN A 313 9.01 -15.43 17.72
C ASN A 313 7.98 -16.50 18.18
N TYR A 314 6.83 -16.59 17.50
CA TYR A 314 5.72 -17.50 17.80
C TYR A 314 5.21 -18.18 16.51
N PRO A 315 6.09 -18.92 15.80
CA PRO A 315 5.79 -19.39 14.45
C PRO A 315 4.63 -20.39 14.40
N ALA A 316 4.45 -21.27 15.40
CA ALA A 316 3.35 -22.24 15.39
C ALA A 316 1.98 -21.55 15.46
N GLU A 317 1.82 -20.61 16.38
CA GLU A 317 0.59 -19.86 16.60
C GLU A 317 0.29 -18.91 15.43
N PHE A 318 1.31 -18.26 14.88
CA PHE A 318 1.17 -17.42 13.70
C PHE A 318 0.73 -18.23 12.47
N MET A 319 1.33 -19.40 12.26
CA MET A 319 0.99 -20.28 11.13
C MET A 319 -0.39 -20.90 11.30
N ALA A 320 -0.79 -21.34 12.51
CA ALA A 320 -2.15 -21.80 12.79
C ALA A 320 -3.18 -20.71 12.53
N ALA A 321 -2.94 -19.48 13.01
CA ALA A 321 -3.83 -18.33 12.76
C ALA A 321 -3.96 -18.00 11.26
N SER A 322 -2.85 -18.08 10.51
CA SER A 322 -2.86 -17.88 9.06
C SER A 322 -3.66 -18.96 8.33
N LEU A 323 -3.53 -20.23 8.74
CA LEU A 323 -4.28 -21.35 8.19
C LEU A 323 -5.79 -21.22 8.44
N THR A 324 -6.20 -20.84 9.66
CA THR A 324 -7.61 -20.62 10.03
C THR A 324 -8.31 -19.64 9.08
N LEU A 325 -7.64 -18.55 8.75
CA LEU A 325 -8.17 -17.49 7.89
C LEU A 325 -8.17 -17.85 6.39
N GLU A 326 -7.52 -18.94 6.01
CA GLU A 326 -7.45 -19.44 4.62
C GLU A 326 -8.18 -20.77 4.42
N THR A 327 -9.01 -21.20 5.38
CA THR A 327 -9.80 -22.44 5.32
C THR A 327 -10.62 -22.60 4.03
N GLY A 328 -11.05 -21.49 3.41
CA GLY A 328 -11.75 -21.49 2.12
C GLY A 328 -10.86 -21.46 0.87
N ASN A 329 -9.53 -21.46 1.02
CA ASN A 329 -8.56 -21.31 -0.06
C ASN A 329 -7.47 -22.41 0.01
N THR A 330 -7.70 -23.50 -0.72
CA THR A 330 -6.84 -24.68 -0.74
C THR A 330 -5.39 -24.37 -1.15
N ASP A 331 -5.19 -23.46 -2.10
CA ASP A 331 -3.84 -23.08 -2.56
C ASP A 331 -3.06 -22.37 -1.45
N LYS A 332 -3.73 -21.48 -0.71
CA LYS A 332 -3.14 -20.79 0.44
C LYS A 332 -2.88 -21.74 1.61
N ILE A 333 -3.79 -22.67 1.89
CA ILE A 333 -3.53 -23.74 2.88
C ILE A 333 -2.27 -24.53 2.51
N ALA A 334 -2.10 -24.91 1.24
CA ALA A 334 -0.92 -25.63 0.79
C ALA A 334 0.37 -24.79 0.88
N GLU A 335 0.31 -23.49 0.63
CA GLU A 335 1.43 -22.55 0.86
C GLU A 335 1.81 -22.50 2.34
N PHE A 336 0.86 -22.22 3.23
CA PHE A 336 1.10 -22.11 4.66
C PHE A 336 1.56 -23.42 5.29
N ARG A 337 0.98 -24.57 4.89
CA ARG A 337 1.43 -25.88 5.36
C ARG A 337 2.89 -26.16 4.98
N ARG A 338 3.30 -25.85 3.74
CA ARG A 338 4.70 -26.02 3.31
C ARG A 338 5.64 -25.13 4.13
N GLU A 339 5.22 -23.91 4.44
CA GLU A 339 6.01 -23.02 5.28
C GLU A 339 6.12 -23.49 6.72
N ALA A 340 5.03 -23.98 7.33
CA ALA A 340 5.08 -24.56 8.68
C ALA A 340 6.06 -25.75 8.73
N LEU A 341 6.02 -26.64 7.74
CA LEU A 341 6.98 -27.75 7.63
C LEU A 341 8.42 -27.28 7.45
N ARG A 342 8.67 -26.23 6.65
CA ARG A 342 10.00 -25.62 6.50
C ARG A 342 10.53 -25.07 7.83
N LEU A 343 9.65 -24.53 8.66
CA LEU A 343 9.95 -24.03 10.01
C LEU A 343 10.08 -25.17 11.05
N GLY A 344 9.94 -26.43 10.64
CA GLY A 344 10.03 -27.58 11.55
C GLY A 344 8.78 -27.80 12.39
N ILE A 345 7.63 -27.23 12.00
CA ILE A 345 6.35 -27.34 12.72
C ILE A 345 5.51 -28.44 12.04
N PRO A 346 5.25 -29.57 12.72
CA PRO A 346 4.34 -30.59 12.21
C PRO A 346 2.93 -30.03 12.08
N VAL A 347 2.28 -30.32 10.95
CA VAL A 347 0.85 -30.03 10.71
C VAL A 347 0.12 -31.37 10.62
N GLU A 348 -0.67 -31.68 11.66
CA GLU A 348 -1.40 -32.95 11.79
C GLU A 348 -2.69 -32.95 10.97
N ALA A 349 -3.21 -34.15 10.69
CA ALA A 349 -4.53 -34.32 10.12
C ALA A 349 -5.61 -34.04 11.18
N PRO A 350 -6.80 -33.55 10.79
CA PRO A 350 -7.88 -33.31 11.75
C PRO A 350 -8.30 -34.60 12.46
N SER A 351 -8.64 -34.49 13.74
CA SER A 351 -9.07 -35.59 14.60
C SER A 351 -10.42 -35.27 15.23
N ALA A 352 -11.39 -36.18 15.09
CA ALA A 352 -12.72 -36.02 15.69
C ALA A 352 -12.70 -35.90 17.23
N ASN A 353 -11.62 -36.34 17.89
CA ASN A 353 -11.50 -36.32 19.35
C ASN A 353 -10.73 -35.11 19.88
N ARG A 354 -9.98 -34.39 19.02
CA ARG A 354 -9.08 -33.30 19.45
C ARG A 354 -9.31 -31.97 18.75
N SER A 355 -9.67 -31.99 17.47
CA SER A 355 -9.70 -30.80 16.63
C SER A 355 -10.95 -29.96 16.87
N GLY A 356 -10.76 -28.63 16.93
CA GLY A 356 -11.84 -27.65 16.86
C GLY A 356 -12.20 -27.25 15.43
N VAL A 357 -12.97 -26.16 15.29
CA VAL A 357 -13.33 -25.57 13.99
C VAL A 357 -12.14 -24.84 13.36
N GLU A 358 -11.33 -24.18 14.18
CA GLU A 358 -10.14 -23.44 13.76
C GLU A 358 -8.88 -24.29 13.94
N PHE A 359 -7.80 -23.96 13.23
CA PHE A 359 -6.48 -24.55 13.52
C PHE A 359 -6.02 -24.12 14.91
N ASP A 360 -5.44 -25.06 15.66
CA ASP A 360 -4.99 -24.85 17.03
C ASP A 360 -3.49 -25.17 17.14
N VAL A 361 -2.90 -25.00 18.32
CA VAL A 361 -1.52 -25.38 18.59
C VAL A 361 -1.43 -26.19 19.88
N GLU A 362 -0.92 -27.41 19.80
CA GLU A 362 -0.68 -28.29 20.95
C GLU A 362 0.74 -28.87 20.90
N GLY A 363 1.53 -28.64 21.97
CA GLY A 363 2.89 -29.18 22.07
C GLY A 363 3.83 -28.74 20.94
N GLY A 364 3.61 -27.56 20.35
CA GLY A 364 4.39 -27.03 19.23
C GLY A 364 4.02 -27.62 17.85
N ARG A 365 2.88 -28.31 17.75
CA ARG A 365 2.31 -28.85 16.51
C ARG A 365 1.00 -28.15 16.19
N ILE A 366 0.67 -28.05 14.91
CA ILE A 366 -0.58 -27.46 14.39
C ILE A 366 -1.58 -28.58 14.07
#